data_AF-A0A9E1ZFT3-F1
#
_entry.id   AF-A0A9E1ZFT3-F1
#
_cell.length_a   1.000
_cell.length_b   1.000
_cell.length_c   1.000
_cell.angle_alpha   90.00
_cell.angle_beta   90.00
_cell.angle_gamma   90.00
#
_symmetry.space_group_name_H-M   'P 1'
#
loop_
_entity.id
_entity.type
_entity.pdbx_description
1 polymer ?
#
loop_
_entity_poly.entity_id
_entity_poly.type
_entity_poly.pdbx_seq_one_letter_code
_entity_poly.pdbx_strand_id
1 'polypeptide(L)' 'WPQYFDGKGWKNSISTAHGIRSIPAMWLVDKEGNLADLNARADLEGKVEELLAAPSPEAN' A
#
# COMPACT_ATOMS: atom_id res chain seq x y z
N TRP A 1 1.67 -9.06 10.51
CA TRP A 1 2.17 -8.10 9.50
C TRP A 1 3.69 -8.00 9.61
N PRO A 2 4.43 -8.36 8.55
CA PRO A 2 5.87 -8.15 8.52
C PRO A 2 6.19 -6.66 8.67
N GLN A 3 7.27 -6.35 9.39
CA GLN A 3 7.75 -5.00 9.59
C GLN A 3 9.19 -4.91 9.06
N TYR A 4 9.49 -3.81 8.36
CA TYR A 4 10.82 -3.51 7.85
C TYR A 4 11.31 -2.18 8.42
N PHE A 5 12.53 -2.16 8.95
CA PHE A 5 13.15 -0.94 9.49
C PHE A 5 14.68 -1.03 9.33
N ASP A 6 15.27 -0.03 8.65
CA ASP A 6 16.70 -0.01 8.31
C ASP A 6 17.49 1.11 9.02
N GLY A 7 16.83 1.91 9.87
CA GLY A 7 17.44 3.01 10.64
C GLY A 7 17.87 4.23 9.81
N LYS A 8 17.66 4.27 8.49
CA LYS A 8 18.15 5.36 7.62
C LYS A 8 17.24 6.60 7.60
N GLY A 9 16.10 6.56 8.29
CA GLY A 9 15.13 7.66 8.32
C GLY A 9 14.65 8.04 6.91
N TRP A 10 14.56 9.33 6.60
CA TRP A 10 14.15 9.85 5.27
C TRP A 10 15.12 9.50 4.12
N LYS A 11 16.29 8.94 4.40
CA LYS A 11 17.27 8.51 3.36
C LYS A 11 17.16 7.02 3.03
N ASN A 12 16.12 6.33 3.52
CA ASN A 12 15.92 4.92 3.18
C ASN A 12 15.51 4.74 1.70
N SER A 13 15.82 3.57 1.14
CA SER A 13 15.59 3.28 -0.29
C SER A 13 14.12 3.32 -0.68
N ILE A 14 13.21 2.89 0.20
CA ILE A 14 11.77 2.83 -0.04
C ILE A 14 11.20 4.25 -0.17
N SER A 15 11.40 5.10 0.83
CA SER A 15 10.91 6.49 0.82
C SER A 15 11.44 7.30 -0.36
N THR A 16 12.70 7.09 -0.73
CA THR A 16 13.34 7.77 -1.86
C THR A 16 12.77 7.29 -3.19
N ALA A 17 12.69 5.96 -3.39
CA ALA A 17 12.18 5.38 -4.63
C ALA A 17 10.71 5.74 -4.89
N HIS A 18 9.93 5.83 -3.82
CA HIS A 18 8.48 6.06 -3.88
C HIS A 18 8.07 7.51 -3.60
N GLY A 19 9.03 8.44 -3.46
CA GLY A 19 8.76 9.86 -3.28
C GLY A 19 7.95 10.20 -2.03
N ILE A 20 8.09 9.42 -0.95
CA ILE A 20 7.36 9.64 0.31
C ILE A 20 7.94 10.87 1.01
N ARG A 21 7.14 11.94 1.13
CA ARG A 21 7.55 13.24 1.70
C ARG A 21 6.92 13.58 3.05
N SER A 22 5.94 12.80 3.47
CA SER A 22 5.26 12.97 4.76
C SER A 22 4.78 11.62 5.26
N ILE A 23 4.65 11.50 6.58
CA ILE A 23 4.06 10.33 7.24
C ILE A 23 2.83 10.77 8.06
N PRO A 24 1.77 9.94 8.12
CA PRO A 24 1.65 8.62 7.51
C PRO A 24 1.41 8.68 5.98
N ALA A 25 2.01 7.75 5.25
CA ALA A 25 1.69 7.43 3.86
C ALA A 25 1.23 5.97 3.82
N MET A 26 0.00 5.71 3.36
CA MET A 26 -0.60 4.38 3.39
C MET A 26 -1.29 4.09 2.07
N TRP A 27 -0.90 2.98 1.46
CA TRP A 27 -1.33 2.58 0.13
C TRP A 27 -2.00 1.21 0.18
N LEU A 28 -2.91 0.96 -0.76
CA LEU A 28 -3.50 -0.36 -1.00
C LEU A 28 -3.02 -0.89 -2.35
N VAL A 29 -2.75 -2.18 -2.40
CA VAL A 29 -2.37 -2.92 -3.59
C VAL A 29 -3.45 -3.97 -3.82
N ASP A 30 -3.91 -4.11 -5.06
CA ASP A 30 -4.93 -5.09 -5.43
C ASP A 30 -4.36 -6.52 -5.55
N LYS A 31 -5.22 -7.48 -5.90
CA LYS A 31 -4.86 -8.90 -6.07
C LYS A 31 -3.96 -9.17 -7.29
N GLU A 32 -3.90 -8.24 -8.24
CA GLU A 32 -3.03 -8.32 -9.41
C GLU A 32 -1.65 -7.68 -9.13
N GLY A 33 -1.47 -7.05 -7.97
CA GLY A 33 -0.24 -6.37 -7.59
C GLY A 33 -0.20 -4.91 -8.05
N ASN A 34 -1.30 -4.34 -8.54
CA ASN A 34 -1.37 -2.93 -8.94
C ASN A 34 -1.63 -2.03 -7.73
N LEU A 35 -1.10 -0.81 -7.78
CA LEU A 35 -1.38 0.23 -6.79
C LEU A 35 -2.83 0.74 -6.97
N ALA A 36 -3.71 0.35 -6.04
CA ALA A 36 -5.14 0.65 -6.10
C ALA A 36 -5.49 2.00 -5.44
N ASP A 37 -4.83 2.36 -4.34
CA ASP A 37 -5.13 3.59 -3.60
C ASP A 37 -3.87 4.18 -2.94
N LEU A 38 -3.67 5.50 -3.07
CA LEU A 38 -2.54 6.26 -2.51
C LEU A 38 -2.88 6.99 -1.19
N ASN A 39 -4.16 7.05 -0.82
CA ASN A 39 -4.74 7.71 0.35
C ASN A 39 -5.64 6.75 1.13
N ALA A 40 -5.16 5.52 1.35
CA ALA A 40 -5.92 4.44 1.97
C ALA A 40 -6.34 4.73 3.42
N ARG A 41 -5.80 5.80 4.04
CA ARG A 41 -6.16 6.18 5.41
C ARG A 41 -7.62 6.58 5.53
N ALA A 42 -8.15 7.26 4.52
CA ALA A 42 -9.55 7.61 4.49
C ALA A 42 -10.34 6.36 4.06
N ASP A 43 -11.29 5.94 4.90
CA ASP A 43 -12.18 4.81 4.65
C ASP A 43 -11.44 3.49 4.35
N LEU A 44 -10.46 3.16 5.19
CA LEU A 44 -9.64 1.96 5.00
C LEU A 44 -10.48 0.68 4.93
N GLU A 45 -11.47 0.54 5.81
CA GLU A 45 -12.29 -0.67 5.93
C GLU A 45 -13.10 -0.91 4.66
N GLY A 46 -13.86 0.07 4.18
CA GLY A 46 -14.66 -0.06 2.96
C GLY A 46 -13.81 -0.37 1.72
N LYS A 47 -12.64 0.29 1.59
CA LYS A 47 -11.71 0.04 0.49
C LYS A 47 -11.12 -1.36 0.52
N VAL A 48 -10.81 -1.88 1.70
CA VAL A 48 -10.30 -3.26 1.84
C VAL A 48 -11.39 -4.27 1.52
N GLU A 49 -12.62 -4.05 1.98
CA GLU A 49 -13.76 -4.92 1.64
C GLU A 49 -13.98 -5.00 0.13
N GLU A 50 -13.96 -3.86 -0.57
CA GLU A 50 -14.09 -3.79 -2.03
C GLU A 50 -12.99 -4.58 -2.75
N LEU A 51 -11.72 -4.36 -2.37
CA LEU A 51 -10.57 -5.05 -2.99
C LEU A 51 -10.56 -6.55 -2.71
N LEU A 52 -11.07 -6.98 -1.55
CA LEU A 52 -11.22 -8.40 -1.22
C LEU A 52 -12.36 -9.06 -2.00
N ALA A 53 -13.42 -8.32 -2.34
CA ALA A 53 -14.52 -8.82 -3.16
C ALA A 53 -14.16 -8.95 -4.66
N ALA A 54 -13.17 -8.20 -5.14
CA ALA A 54 -12.73 -8.26 -6.54
C ALA A 54 -12.23 -9.67 -6.96
N PRO A 55 -12.48 -10.10 -8.21
CA PRO A 55 -12.02 -11.40 -8.71
C PRO A 55 -10.48 -11.49 -8.72
N SER A 56 -9.92 -12.68 -8.49
CA SER A 56 -8.47 -12.92 -8.56
C SER A 56 -8.07 -13.27 -10.00
N PRO A 57 -6.91 -12.82 -10.49
CA PRO A 57 -6.38 -13.25 -11.80
C PRO A 57 -6.19 -14.77 -11.92
N GLU A 58 -6.04 -15.50 -10.80
CA GLU A 58 -5.89 -16.96 -10.78
C GLU A 58 -7.22 -17.73 -10.85
N ALA A 59 -8.37 -17.04 -10.79
CA ALA A 59 -9.69 -17.65 -10.73
C ALA A 59 -10.38 -17.81 -12.10
N ASN A 60 -9.68 -17.56 -13.22
CA ASN A 60 -10.21 -17.65 -14.59
C ASN A 60 -9.44 -18.66 -15.45
#